data_AF-A0A1J3JZ80-F1
#
_entry.id   AF-A0A1J3JZ80-F1
#
_cell.length_a   1.000
_cell.length_b   1.000
_cell.length_c   1.000
_cell.angle_alpha   90.00
_cell.angle_beta   90.00
_cell.angle_gamma   90.00
#
_symmetry.space_group_name_H-M   'P 1'
#
loop_
_entity.id
_entity.type
_entity.pdbx_description
1 polymer ?
#
loop_
_entity_poly.entity_id
_entity_poly.type
_entity_poly.pdbx_seq_one_letter_code
_entity_poly.pdbx_strand_id
1 'polypeptide(L)'
;MDMLTGTGVGSTTVAVGISHKNSVLLRSSPIASLTLRKPILPANSLRILRRPAAAVRAAAEIDLSDPDWKVKYERDFEERFNIPHITDVFPDAEAIRSTFCLKMRSPTEDFVGGYPSDEEWHGYINNNDRVLLKVISYSSPTSAGAQCIDPGCSWVEQWIHRAGPREKIYFRPEQVKAAIITCGGLCPGLNDVIRHIVITLEIYGVKNIVGIPFGYRGFSDKDLTEMPLSRKVVQNIHLSGGSLLGVSRGGPSVSEIVDSMEERGINM
;
A
#
# COMPACT_ATOMS: atom_id res chain seq x y z
N MET A 1 16.52 -29.53 62.10
CA MET A 1 15.11 -29.57 61.62
C MET A 1 15.13 -29.33 60.13
N ASP A 2 15.81 -30.16 59.34
CA ASP A 2 15.57 -31.59 59.06
C ASP A 2 14.28 -31.87 58.32
N MET A 3 14.49 -32.39 57.10
CA MET A 3 13.82 -33.49 56.39
C MET A 3 13.30 -33.06 55.01
N LEU A 4 14.00 -33.39 53.91
CA LEU A 4 13.97 -34.69 53.22
C LEU A 4 12.55 -35.13 52.84
N THR A 5 12.24 -35.12 51.55
CA THR A 5 11.96 -36.35 50.79
C THR A 5 12.08 -36.06 49.29
N GLY A 6 12.90 -36.86 48.61
CA GLY A 6 12.87 -36.99 47.16
C GLY A 6 12.09 -38.23 46.77
N THR A 7 11.60 -38.26 45.54
CA THR A 7 11.35 -39.49 44.78
C THR A 7 11.61 -39.19 43.30
N GLY A 8 12.54 -39.92 42.72
CA GLY A 8 12.68 -40.06 41.26
C GLY A 8 11.96 -41.32 40.80
N VAL A 9 11.51 -41.33 39.54
CA VAL A 9 11.32 -42.54 38.74
C VAL A 9 11.60 -42.15 37.28
N GLY A 10 12.53 -42.87 36.64
CA GLY A 10 12.79 -42.79 35.19
C GLY A 10 12.02 -43.86 34.41
N SER A 11 12.45 -44.07 33.15
CA SER A 11 12.04 -45.12 32.19
C SER A 11 10.90 -44.70 31.24
N THR A 12 10.87 -44.99 29.93
CA THR A 12 11.78 -45.50 28.89
C THR A 12 11.02 -45.32 27.54
N THR A 13 11.77 -44.99 26.48
CA THR A 13 11.61 -45.23 25.02
C THR A 13 10.27 -45.76 24.45
N VAL A 14 9.83 -45.23 23.29
CA VAL A 14 9.58 -45.96 22.01
C VAL A 14 9.02 -44.99 20.95
N ALA A 15 9.73 -44.83 19.82
CA ALA A 15 9.13 -44.52 18.52
C ALA A 15 10.02 -45.07 17.39
N VAL A 16 9.87 -46.38 17.19
CA VAL A 16 9.85 -47.14 15.93
C VAL A 16 10.52 -46.48 14.70
N GLY A 17 11.67 -47.01 14.31
CA GLY A 17 12.13 -47.00 12.92
C GLY A 17 11.51 -48.17 12.15
N ILE A 18 11.03 -47.90 10.93
CA ILE A 18 10.80 -48.94 9.91
C ILE A 18 11.51 -48.51 8.63
N SER A 19 12.60 -49.22 8.37
CA SER A 19 13.20 -49.41 7.05
C SER A 19 12.65 -50.72 6.51
N HIS A 20 12.12 -50.73 5.28
CA HIS A 20 12.42 -51.79 4.32
C HIS A 20 11.96 -51.42 2.90
N LYS A 21 12.97 -51.22 2.05
CA LYS A 21 13.14 -51.71 0.67
C LYS A 21 11.90 -52.28 -0.02
N ASN A 22 11.56 -51.68 -1.16
CA ASN A 22 11.25 -52.45 -2.36
C ASN A 22 11.86 -51.77 -3.59
N SER A 23 12.93 -52.39 -4.09
CA SER A 23 13.59 -52.09 -5.35
C SER A 23 12.79 -52.71 -6.49
N VAL A 24 12.20 -51.87 -7.34
CA VAL A 24 11.74 -52.29 -8.67
C VAL A 24 12.59 -51.56 -9.69
N LEU A 25 13.52 -52.31 -10.29
CA LEU A 25 14.27 -51.93 -11.47
C LEU A 25 13.31 -51.83 -12.65
N LEU A 26 12.98 -50.62 -13.09
CA LEU A 26 12.44 -50.39 -14.42
C LEU A 26 13.44 -49.60 -15.27
N ARG A 27 13.80 -50.22 -16.39
CA ARG A 27 14.76 -49.77 -17.38
C ARG A 27 14.36 -48.42 -17.97
N SER A 28 15.32 -47.51 -18.01
CA SER A 28 15.29 -46.25 -18.75
C SER A 28 15.19 -46.50 -20.26
N SER A 29 14.21 -45.86 -20.90
CA SER A 29 14.21 -45.59 -22.33
C SER A 29 14.05 -44.07 -22.52
N PRO A 30 14.82 -43.41 -23.41
CA PRO A 30 14.81 -41.96 -23.54
C PRO A 30 13.57 -41.52 -24.32
N ILE A 31 12.72 -40.71 -23.70
CA ILE A 31 11.65 -39.98 -24.39
C ILE A 31 12.23 -38.65 -24.88
N ALA A 32 12.15 -38.46 -26.18
CA ALA A 32 12.60 -37.29 -26.92
C ALA A 32 12.05 -35.99 -26.31
N SER A 33 12.93 -34.99 -26.17
CA SER A 33 12.55 -33.64 -25.76
C SER A 33 11.70 -32.99 -26.86
N LEU A 34 10.39 -32.89 -26.63
CA LEU A 34 9.56 -31.92 -27.36
C LEU A 34 9.89 -30.53 -26.80
N THR A 35 10.77 -29.82 -27.50
CA THR A 35 10.99 -28.39 -27.30
C THR A 35 9.71 -27.64 -27.66
N LEU A 36 8.91 -27.31 -26.66
CA LEU A 36 7.80 -26.38 -26.80
C LEU A 36 8.39 -24.98 -27.07
N ARG A 37 8.21 -24.48 -28.29
CA ARG A 37 8.61 -23.12 -28.65
C ARG A 37 7.84 -22.13 -27.78
N LYS A 38 8.55 -21.30 -26.99
CA LYS A 38 7.98 -20.14 -26.31
C LYS A 38 7.35 -19.21 -27.37
N PRO A 39 6.13 -18.69 -27.15
CA PRO A 39 5.61 -17.63 -28.00
C PRO A 39 6.46 -16.38 -27.85
N ILE A 40 6.97 -15.87 -28.97
CA ILE A 40 7.71 -14.62 -29.06
C ILE A 40 6.69 -13.50 -28.91
N LEU A 41 6.62 -12.87 -27.73
CA LEU A 41 5.99 -11.57 -27.57
C LEU A 41 6.91 -10.50 -28.19
N PRO A 42 6.36 -9.51 -28.92
CA PRO A 42 7.18 -8.50 -29.58
C PRO A 42 7.94 -7.68 -28.53
N ALA A 43 9.26 -7.60 -28.71
CA ALA A 43 10.18 -6.83 -27.90
C ALA A 43 9.98 -5.32 -28.15
N ASN A 44 8.93 -4.74 -27.57
CA ASN A 44 8.88 -3.31 -27.27
C ASN A 44 8.86 -3.14 -25.76
N SER A 45 9.99 -3.50 -25.13
CA SER A 45 10.33 -2.96 -23.82
C SER A 45 10.63 -1.47 -24.04
N LEU A 46 9.60 -0.64 -23.87
CA LEU A 46 9.78 0.78 -23.65
C LEU A 46 10.66 0.90 -22.41
N ARG A 47 11.96 1.14 -22.62
CA ARG A 47 12.87 1.52 -21.55
C ARG A 47 12.31 2.80 -20.95
N ILE A 48 11.64 2.65 -19.81
CA ILE A 48 11.24 3.76 -18.97
C ILE A 48 12.54 4.48 -18.61
N LEU A 49 12.78 5.63 -19.22
CA LEU A 49 13.81 6.56 -18.78
C LEU A 49 13.45 6.90 -17.34
N ARG A 50 14.22 6.34 -16.39
CA ARG A 50 14.17 6.71 -14.97
C ARG A 50 14.38 8.22 -14.89
N ARG A 51 13.29 8.99 -14.82
CA ARG A 51 13.37 10.32 -14.21
C ARG A 51 13.76 10.07 -12.76
N PRO A 52 14.75 10.78 -12.21
CA PRO A 52 15.07 10.65 -10.81
C PRO A 52 13.76 10.88 -10.04
N ALA A 53 13.42 9.96 -9.13
CA ALA A 53 12.38 10.20 -8.14
C ALA A 53 12.63 11.60 -7.59
N ALA A 54 11.59 12.45 -7.57
CA ALA A 54 11.69 13.84 -7.12
C ALA A 54 12.51 13.85 -5.83
N ALA A 55 13.78 14.26 -5.94
CA ALA A 55 14.63 14.36 -4.77
C ALA A 55 13.90 15.33 -3.86
N VAL A 56 13.63 14.91 -2.63
CA VAL A 56 13.11 15.81 -1.60
C VAL A 56 14.16 16.91 -1.49
N ARG A 57 13.95 18.04 -2.18
CA ARG A 57 14.85 19.18 -2.11
C ARG A 57 14.86 19.57 -0.63
N ALA A 58 16.05 19.60 -0.03
CA ALA A 58 16.22 20.22 1.27
C ALA A 58 15.60 21.61 1.20
N ALA A 59 14.86 22.00 2.24
CA ALA A 59 14.25 23.32 2.31
C ALA A 59 15.33 24.37 2.03
N ALA A 60 15.18 25.13 0.95
CA ALA A 60 16.09 26.20 0.64
C ALA A 60 16.04 27.23 1.77
N GLU A 61 17.18 27.83 2.13
CA GLU A 61 17.19 28.93 3.10
C GLU A 61 16.28 30.05 2.59
N ILE A 62 15.35 30.49 3.44
CA ILE A 62 14.35 31.52 3.09
C ILE A 62 15.02 32.87 3.23
N ASP A 63 15.13 33.60 2.13
CA ASP A 63 15.55 35.01 2.17
C ASP A 63 14.36 35.88 2.62
N LEU A 64 14.33 36.22 3.91
CA LEU A 64 13.28 37.05 4.50
C LEU A 64 13.37 38.53 4.10
N SER A 65 14.47 38.96 3.44
CA SER A 65 14.61 40.33 2.97
C SER A 65 13.82 40.60 1.68
N ASP A 66 13.47 39.54 0.96
CA ASP A 66 12.69 39.58 -0.26
C ASP A 66 11.20 39.88 0.03
N PRO A 67 10.58 40.94 -0.52
CA PRO A 67 9.17 41.24 -0.26
C PRO A 67 8.21 40.10 -0.66
N ASP A 68 8.60 39.24 -1.61
CA ASP A 68 7.79 38.13 -2.10
C ASP A 68 8.11 36.79 -1.43
N TRP A 69 8.88 36.80 -0.33
CA TRP A 69 9.34 35.57 0.34
C TRP A 69 8.18 34.64 0.73
N LYS A 70 7.02 35.21 1.11
CA LYS A 70 5.82 34.44 1.52
C LYS A 70 5.26 33.61 0.37
N VAL A 71 5.09 34.22 -0.81
CA VAL A 71 4.58 33.56 -2.01
C VAL A 71 5.57 32.50 -2.50
N LYS A 72 6.87 32.81 -2.44
CA LYS A 72 7.92 31.85 -2.79
C LYS A 72 7.94 30.66 -1.83
N TYR A 73 7.77 30.92 -0.52
CA TYR A 73 7.69 29.88 0.49
C TYR A 73 6.45 28.99 0.29
N GLU A 74 5.28 29.58 0.07
CA GLU A 74 4.04 28.85 -0.20
C GLU A 74 4.19 27.95 -1.43
N ARG A 75 4.71 28.49 -2.54
CA ARG A 75 4.97 27.70 -3.75
C ARG A 75 5.99 26.57 -3.53
N ASP A 76 7.10 26.84 -2.86
CA ASP A 76 8.09 25.80 -2.53
C ASP A 76 7.48 24.71 -1.64
N PHE A 77 6.68 25.11 -0.65
CA PHE A 77 5.97 24.19 0.22
C PHE A 77 5.01 23.31 -0.59
N GLU A 78 4.17 23.89 -1.44
CA GLU A 78 3.24 23.15 -2.28
C GLU A 78 3.98 22.21 -3.25
N GLU A 79 5.08 22.64 -3.86
CA GLU A 79 5.91 21.79 -4.74
C GLU A 79 6.48 20.57 -3.99
N ARG A 80 6.91 20.74 -2.72
CA ARG A 80 7.42 19.63 -1.90
C ARG A 80 6.36 18.61 -1.53
N PHE A 81 5.10 19.03 -1.40
CA PHE A 81 3.96 18.16 -1.08
C PHE A 81 3.13 17.79 -2.31
N ASN A 82 3.59 18.14 -3.51
CA ASN A 82 2.95 17.74 -4.75
C ASN A 82 3.15 16.24 -4.97
N ILE A 83 2.06 15.51 -5.14
CA ILE A 83 2.09 14.05 -5.34
C ILE A 83 2.27 13.82 -6.84
N PRO A 84 3.28 13.03 -7.27
CA PRO A 84 3.45 12.70 -8.68
C PRO A 84 2.15 12.14 -9.26
N HIS A 85 1.71 12.73 -10.35
CA HIS A 85 0.53 12.28 -11.06
C HIS A 85 0.93 11.29 -12.15
N ILE A 86 0.07 10.32 -12.46
CA ILE A 86 0.40 9.26 -13.44
C ILE A 86 0.75 9.83 -14.82
N THR A 87 0.15 10.97 -15.20
CA THR A 87 0.43 11.66 -16.46
C THR A 87 1.80 12.35 -16.49
N ASP A 88 2.47 12.52 -15.35
CA ASP A 88 3.83 13.05 -15.30
C ASP A 88 4.86 12.04 -15.86
N VAL A 89 4.49 10.76 -15.83
CA VAL A 89 5.29 9.63 -16.34
C VAL A 89 4.71 9.08 -17.65
N PHE A 90 3.37 9.04 -17.77
CA PHE A 90 2.64 8.54 -18.93
C PHE A 90 1.71 9.64 -19.49
N PRO A 91 2.21 10.56 -20.32
CA PRO A 91 1.43 11.72 -20.80
C PRO A 91 0.15 11.34 -21.54
N ASP A 92 0.17 10.19 -22.21
CA ASP A 92 -0.96 9.67 -23.00
C ASP A 92 -1.91 8.79 -22.16
N ALA A 93 -1.75 8.75 -20.83
CA ALA A 93 -2.63 7.98 -19.95
C ALA A 93 -4.06 8.53 -19.98
N GLU A 94 -4.99 7.75 -20.50
CA GLU A 94 -6.40 8.12 -20.56
C GLU A 94 -7.10 7.89 -19.22
N ALA A 95 -7.79 8.93 -18.75
CA ALA A 95 -8.62 8.83 -17.56
C ALA A 95 -10.02 8.29 -17.92
N ILE A 96 -10.53 7.36 -17.12
CA ILE A 96 -11.89 6.82 -17.21
C ILE A 96 -12.75 7.31 -16.06
N ARG A 97 -14.09 7.23 -16.21
CA ARG A 97 -15.00 7.52 -15.09
C ARG A 97 -14.83 6.48 -13.99
N SER A 98 -14.78 6.94 -12.75
CA SER A 98 -14.67 6.10 -11.56
C SER A 98 -15.88 5.18 -11.43
N THR A 99 -15.61 3.93 -11.05
CA THR A 99 -16.63 2.92 -10.74
C THR A 99 -17.16 3.07 -9.31
N PHE A 100 -16.51 3.87 -8.47
CA PHE A 100 -16.93 4.10 -7.09
C PHE A 100 -18.19 4.95 -7.02
N CYS A 101 -19.25 4.44 -6.40
CA CYS A 101 -20.50 5.18 -6.22
C CYS A 101 -20.89 5.26 -4.74
N LEU A 102 -21.10 6.48 -4.24
CA LEU A 102 -21.53 6.71 -2.86
C LEU A 102 -22.95 6.23 -2.56
N LYS A 103 -23.80 6.02 -3.57
CA LYS A 103 -25.14 5.43 -3.36
C LYS A 103 -25.07 3.99 -2.84
N MET A 104 -23.95 3.30 -3.02
CA MET A 104 -23.73 1.97 -2.41
C MET A 104 -23.45 2.02 -0.89
N ARG A 105 -23.41 3.23 -0.28
CA ARG A 105 -23.31 3.44 1.17
C ARG A 105 -24.65 3.68 1.87
N SER A 106 -25.76 3.80 1.16
CA SER A 106 -27.04 4.16 1.80
C SER A 106 -27.68 2.96 2.52
N PRO A 107 -28.01 3.10 3.83
CA PRO A 107 -29.13 2.36 4.40
C PRO A 107 -30.42 2.74 3.66
N THR A 108 -31.40 1.85 3.68
CA THR A 108 -32.79 2.06 3.21
C THR A 108 -33.38 3.42 3.58
N GLU A 109 -34.40 3.84 2.81
CA GLU A 109 -35.01 5.19 2.65
C GLU A 109 -35.41 6.00 3.91
N ASP A 110 -35.06 5.58 5.13
CA ASP A 110 -35.54 6.16 6.39
C ASP A 110 -34.65 7.24 7.01
N PHE A 111 -33.63 7.76 6.32
CA PHE A 111 -32.85 8.89 6.84
C PHE A 111 -33.60 10.21 6.63
N VAL A 112 -34.40 10.57 7.63
CA VAL A 112 -35.07 11.86 7.79
C VAL A 112 -34.05 13.00 7.69
N GLY A 113 -34.18 13.83 6.65
CA GLY A 113 -33.31 14.98 6.38
C GLY A 113 -32.24 14.73 5.33
N GLY A 114 -32.60 14.06 4.23
CA GLY A 114 -31.74 13.75 3.09
C GLY A 114 -30.79 14.89 2.71
N TYR A 115 -29.56 14.51 2.34
CA TYR A 115 -28.62 15.44 1.70
C TYR A 115 -29.34 16.17 0.58
N PRO A 116 -29.20 17.51 0.45
CA PRO A 116 -29.79 18.24 -0.65
C PRO A 116 -29.35 17.57 -1.95
N SER A 117 -30.31 16.92 -2.60
CA SER A 117 -30.11 16.21 -3.86
C SER A 117 -30.10 17.20 -5.01
N ASP A 118 -29.41 18.32 -4.82
CA ASP A 118 -29.12 19.23 -5.92
C ASP A 118 -28.18 18.43 -6.84
N GLU A 119 -28.56 18.33 -8.11
CA GLU A 119 -28.00 17.44 -9.13
C GLU A 119 -26.48 17.65 -9.40
N GLU A 120 -25.84 18.55 -8.66
CA GLU A 120 -24.46 19.02 -8.84
C GLU A 120 -23.44 18.35 -7.89
N TRP A 121 -23.87 17.73 -6.79
CA TRP A 121 -22.95 17.07 -5.84
C TRP A 121 -22.84 15.57 -6.06
N HIS A 122 -21.83 15.13 -6.82
CA HIS A 122 -21.55 13.71 -7.07
C HIS A 122 -20.73 13.03 -5.96
N GLY A 123 -20.36 13.78 -4.91
CA GLY A 123 -19.59 13.34 -3.74
C GLY A 123 -18.15 12.88 -4.02
N TYR A 124 -17.60 13.27 -5.17
CA TYR A 124 -16.17 13.20 -5.45
C TYR A 124 -15.45 14.43 -4.90
N ILE A 125 -14.18 14.26 -4.56
CA ILE A 125 -13.30 15.37 -4.17
C ILE A 125 -12.65 15.95 -5.43
N ASN A 126 -12.65 17.28 -5.59
CA ASN A 126 -11.99 17.92 -6.73
C ASN A 126 -10.47 17.76 -6.65
N ASN A 127 -9.78 17.68 -7.79
CA ASN A 127 -8.31 17.55 -7.85
C ASN A 127 -7.59 18.77 -7.22
N ASN A 128 -8.25 19.93 -7.23
CA ASN A 128 -7.73 21.17 -6.66
C ASN A 128 -8.14 21.38 -5.19
N ASP A 129 -8.92 20.48 -4.58
CA ASP A 129 -9.25 20.58 -3.16
C ASP A 129 -7.96 20.49 -2.32
N ARG A 130 -7.82 21.43 -1.40
CA ARG A 130 -6.71 21.50 -0.44
C ARG A 130 -7.22 21.54 0.99
N VAL A 131 -6.37 21.12 1.91
CA VAL A 131 -6.57 21.24 3.36
C VAL A 131 -5.45 22.09 3.92
N LEU A 132 -5.80 23.02 4.81
CA LEU A 132 -4.82 23.84 5.51
C LEU A 132 -4.13 23.01 6.60
N LEU A 133 -2.81 22.84 6.50
CA LEU A 133 -2.03 22.00 7.40
C LEU A 133 -1.84 22.66 8.79
N LYS A 134 -1.53 23.95 8.81
CA LYS A 134 -1.37 24.72 10.05
C LYS A 134 -2.54 25.67 10.19
N VAL A 135 -3.33 25.48 11.24
CA VAL A 135 -4.55 26.26 11.52
C VAL A 135 -4.38 27.27 12.67
N ILE A 136 -3.19 27.30 13.29
CA ILE A 136 -2.92 28.14 14.46
C ILE A 136 -2.06 29.33 14.04
N SER A 137 -2.61 30.53 14.18
CA SER A 137 -1.85 31.78 14.04
C SER A 137 -1.26 32.16 15.39
N TYR A 138 0.07 32.18 15.49
CA TYR A 138 0.78 32.58 16.71
C TYR A 138 0.99 34.09 16.73
N SER A 139 0.84 34.73 17.88
CA SER A 139 1.08 36.17 18.05
C SER A 139 2.54 36.52 18.36
N SER A 140 3.34 35.54 18.78
CA SER A 140 4.74 35.70 19.16
C SER A 140 5.51 34.38 19.00
N PRO A 141 6.82 34.42 18.70
CA PRO A 141 7.64 33.21 18.66
C PRO A 141 7.82 32.56 20.03
N THR A 142 7.48 33.27 21.11
CA THR A 142 7.51 32.76 22.49
C THR A 142 6.21 32.08 22.92
N SER A 143 5.17 32.11 22.09
CA SER A 143 3.91 31.41 22.38
C SER A 143 4.15 29.90 22.48
N ALA A 144 3.40 29.22 23.36
CA ALA A 144 3.58 27.79 23.59
C ALA A 144 3.38 26.99 22.29
N GLY A 145 4.41 26.21 21.91
CA GLY A 145 4.40 25.40 20.69
C GLY A 145 4.54 26.19 19.39
N ALA A 146 4.87 27.48 19.43
CA ALA A 146 5.06 28.29 18.23
C ALA A 146 6.20 27.73 17.36
N GLN A 147 5.91 27.56 16.08
CA GLN A 147 6.90 27.22 15.05
C GLN A 147 6.75 28.24 13.92
N CYS A 148 7.38 29.40 14.12
CA CYS A 148 7.31 30.54 13.22
C CYS A 148 8.33 30.41 12.09
N ILE A 149 7.93 30.82 10.89
CA ILE A 149 8.78 30.78 9.70
C ILE A 149 9.74 31.97 9.71
N ASP A 150 9.26 33.12 10.18
CA ASP A 150 10.00 34.37 10.34
C ASP A 150 9.94 34.85 11.82
N PRO A 151 10.82 35.80 12.22
CA PRO A 151 10.82 36.35 13.57
C PRO A 151 9.50 37.01 14.00
N GLY A 152 8.71 37.51 13.04
CA GLY A 152 7.42 38.15 13.28
C GLY A 152 6.25 37.18 13.42
N CYS A 153 6.46 35.86 13.27
CA CYS A 153 5.38 34.87 13.21
C CYS A 153 4.29 35.24 12.19
N SER A 154 4.72 35.72 11.04
CA SER A 154 3.86 35.99 9.91
C SER A 154 3.06 34.75 9.53
N TRP A 155 1.76 34.94 9.33
CA TRP A 155 0.90 33.92 8.75
C TRP A 155 1.29 33.66 7.29
N VAL A 156 1.50 32.38 6.97
CA VAL A 156 1.69 31.88 5.60
C VAL A 156 0.91 30.57 5.51
N GLU A 157 0.04 30.47 4.51
CA GLU A 157 -0.80 29.30 4.32
C GLU A 157 0.04 28.10 3.86
N GLN A 158 -0.33 26.91 4.32
CA GLN A 158 0.34 25.67 4.01
C GLN A 158 -0.71 24.67 3.57
N TRP A 159 -0.91 24.59 2.26
CA TRP A 159 -1.94 23.75 1.64
C TRP A 159 -1.40 22.36 1.34
N ILE A 160 -2.21 21.33 1.58
CA ILE A 160 -1.93 19.94 1.20
C ILE A 160 -3.11 19.34 0.44
N HIS A 161 -2.86 18.36 -0.43
CA HIS A 161 -3.92 17.69 -1.19
C HIS A 161 -4.92 16.97 -0.28
N ARG A 162 -6.21 17.25 -0.48
CA ARG A 162 -7.28 16.51 0.19
C ARG A 162 -7.42 15.11 -0.39
N ALA A 163 -7.31 14.07 0.42
CA ALA A 163 -7.58 12.69 -0.01
C ALA A 163 -9.09 12.42 -0.16
N GLY A 164 -9.46 11.55 -1.09
CA GLY A 164 -10.84 11.11 -1.30
C GLY A 164 -11.08 10.53 -2.70
N PRO A 165 -12.29 10.00 -2.95
CA PRO A 165 -12.64 9.44 -4.25
C PRO A 165 -12.64 10.54 -5.33
N ARG A 166 -12.10 10.21 -6.51
CA ARG A 166 -12.10 11.09 -7.68
C ARG A 166 -13.14 10.63 -8.68
N GLU A 167 -13.69 11.58 -9.43
CA GLU A 167 -14.63 11.28 -10.52
C GLU A 167 -13.95 10.48 -11.64
N LYS A 168 -12.66 10.72 -11.86
CA LYS A 168 -11.86 10.07 -12.89
C LYS A 168 -10.71 9.27 -12.27
N ILE A 169 -10.47 8.06 -12.79
CA ILE A 169 -9.37 7.15 -12.40
C ILE A 169 -8.62 6.68 -13.66
N TYR A 170 -7.40 6.18 -13.50
CA TYR A 170 -6.55 5.76 -14.63
C TYR A 170 -6.41 4.24 -14.78
N PHE A 171 -6.55 3.51 -13.67
CA PHE A 171 -6.53 2.06 -13.70
C PHE A 171 -7.93 1.53 -13.99
N ARG A 172 -8.06 0.65 -14.99
CA ARG A 172 -9.29 -0.12 -15.21
C ARG A 172 -9.37 -1.20 -14.12
N PRO A 173 -10.36 -1.19 -13.22
CA PRO A 173 -10.39 -2.09 -12.06
C PRO A 173 -10.27 -3.57 -12.44
N GLU A 174 -10.84 -3.99 -13.57
CA GLU A 174 -10.82 -5.37 -14.04
C GLU A 174 -9.43 -5.84 -14.50
N GLN A 175 -8.52 -4.91 -14.79
CA GLN A 175 -7.14 -5.15 -15.21
C GLN A 175 -6.14 -4.99 -14.06
N VAL A 176 -6.61 -4.58 -12.88
CA VAL A 176 -5.77 -4.39 -11.70
C VAL A 176 -5.47 -5.73 -11.03
N LYS A 177 -4.18 -5.97 -10.74
CA LYS A 177 -3.74 -6.94 -9.74
C LYS A 177 -3.12 -6.15 -8.59
N ALA A 178 -3.86 -6.07 -7.48
CA ALA A 178 -3.48 -5.30 -6.31
C ALA A 178 -2.80 -6.19 -5.27
N ALA A 179 -1.62 -5.80 -4.80
CA ALA A 179 -0.88 -6.48 -3.76
C ALA A 179 -0.88 -5.69 -2.44
N ILE A 180 -1.35 -6.32 -1.37
CA ILE A 180 -1.35 -5.74 -0.02
C ILE A 180 -0.18 -6.35 0.75
N ILE A 181 0.54 -5.51 1.48
CA ILE A 181 1.71 -5.89 2.26
C ILE A 181 1.71 -5.14 3.59
N THR A 182 2.08 -5.82 4.68
CA THR A 182 2.31 -5.20 5.98
C THR A 182 3.75 -5.40 6.44
N CYS A 183 4.46 -4.30 6.70
CA CYS A 183 5.89 -4.30 7.04
C CYS A 183 6.13 -3.74 8.45
N GLY A 184 7.31 -4.03 9.01
CA GLY A 184 7.78 -3.43 10.25
C GLY A 184 7.30 -4.14 11.51
N GLY A 185 6.88 -3.37 12.51
CA GLY A 185 6.36 -3.89 13.77
C GLY A 185 4.84 -4.09 13.74
N LEU A 186 4.32 -4.91 14.64
CA LEU A 186 2.88 -5.06 14.81
C LEU A 186 2.30 -3.83 15.53
N CYS A 187 1.16 -3.36 15.04
CA CYS A 187 0.37 -2.28 15.63
C CYS A 187 -1.11 -2.72 15.62
N PRO A 188 -1.92 -2.38 16.65
CA PRO A 188 -3.36 -2.58 16.58
C PRO A 188 -3.98 -1.96 15.32
N GLY A 189 -4.88 -2.68 14.65
CA GLY A 189 -5.61 -2.19 13.48
C GLY A 189 -5.03 -2.58 12.11
N LEU A 190 -3.91 -3.32 12.03
CA LEU A 190 -3.39 -3.79 10.73
C LEU A 190 -4.42 -4.64 9.97
N ASN A 191 -5.12 -5.53 10.67
CA ASN A 191 -6.18 -6.33 10.07
C ASN A 191 -7.39 -5.49 9.62
N ASP A 192 -7.75 -4.42 10.35
CA ASP A 192 -8.77 -3.47 9.92
C ASP A 192 -8.37 -2.78 8.61
N VAL A 193 -7.12 -2.36 8.49
CA VAL A 193 -6.60 -1.73 7.27
C VAL A 193 -6.66 -2.70 6.09
N ILE A 194 -6.12 -3.93 6.24
CA ILE A 194 -6.16 -4.96 5.18
C ILE A 194 -7.62 -5.20 4.75
N ARG A 195 -8.52 -5.39 5.71
CA ARG A 195 -9.94 -5.64 5.45
C ARG A 195 -10.60 -4.51 4.66
N HIS A 196 -10.39 -3.26 5.07
CA HIS A 196 -11.02 -2.11 4.41
C HIS A 196 -10.44 -1.84 3.03
N ILE A 197 -9.15 -2.09 2.81
CA ILE A 197 -8.55 -2.00 1.47
C ILE A 197 -9.19 -3.05 0.55
N VAL A 198 -9.24 -4.32 0.97
CA VAL A 198 -9.85 -5.41 0.17
C VAL A 198 -11.30 -5.09 -0.19
N ILE A 199 -12.11 -4.67 0.78
CA ILE A 199 -13.52 -4.31 0.53
C ILE A 199 -13.62 -3.14 -0.44
N THR A 200 -12.78 -2.12 -0.28
CA THR A 200 -12.81 -0.93 -1.14
C THR A 200 -12.41 -1.29 -2.57
N LEU A 201 -11.35 -2.07 -2.76
CA LEU A 201 -10.92 -2.55 -4.08
C LEU A 201 -12.03 -3.38 -4.77
N GLU A 202 -12.72 -4.26 -4.05
CA GLU A 202 -13.87 -4.98 -4.59
C GLU A 202 -15.04 -4.04 -4.98
N ILE A 203 -15.31 -2.98 -4.20
CA ILE A 203 -16.31 -1.96 -4.55
C ILE A 203 -15.94 -1.24 -5.86
N TYR A 204 -14.65 -0.98 -6.10
CA TYR A 204 -14.18 -0.45 -7.37
C TYR A 204 -14.27 -1.47 -8.51
N GLY A 205 -14.47 -2.77 -8.24
CA GLY A 205 -14.56 -3.83 -9.24
C GLY A 205 -13.25 -4.58 -9.49
N VAL A 206 -12.23 -4.41 -8.64
CA VAL A 206 -10.96 -5.14 -8.73
C VAL A 206 -11.19 -6.61 -8.39
N LYS A 207 -10.75 -7.50 -9.28
CA LYS A 207 -10.97 -8.95 -9.18
C LYS A 207 -9.77 -9.74 -8.65
N ASN A 208 -8.57 -9.20 -8.80
CA ASN A 208 -7.34 -9.87 -8.42
C ASN A 208 -6.65 -9.09 -7.30
N ILE A 209 -6.91 -9.52 -6.06
CA ILE A 209 -6.33 -8.92 -4.86
C ILE A 209 -5.53 -10.00 -4.15
N VAL A 210 -4.25 -9.73 -3.88
CA VAL A 210 -3.33 -10.66 -3.26
C VAL A 210 -2.65 -10.02 -2.06
N GLY A 211 -2.30 -10.84 -1.08
CA GLY A 211 -1.47 -10.47 0.06
C GLY A 211 -0.07 -11.03 -0.09
N ILE A 212 0.94 -10.19 0.17
CA ILE A 212 2.35 -10.59 0.18
C ILE A 212 2.74 -10.96 1.62
N PRO A 213 3.08 -12.23 1.90
CA PRO A 213 3.39 -12.65 3.27
C PRO A 213 4.70 -12.05 3.80
N PHE A 214 4.71 -11.74 5.09
CA PHE A 214 5.89 -11.34 5.86
C PHE A 214 6.64 -10.13 5.29
N GLY A 215 5.93 -9.04 4.99
CA GLY A 215 6.55 -7.79 4.56
C GLY A 215 7.37 -7.94 3.27
N TYR A 216 8.42 -7.12 3.11
CA TYR A 216 9.16 -7.06 1.84
C TYR A 216 9.87 -8.37 1.49
N ARG A 217 10.16 -9.22 2.48
CA ARG A 217 10.71 -10.56 2.28
C ARG A 217 9.85 -11.42 1.32
N GLY A 218 8.53 -11.25 1.33
CA GLY A 218 7.62 -12.02 0.47
C GLY A 218 7.81 -11.78 -1.04
N PHE A 219 8.56 -10.76 -1.44
CA PHE A 219 8.91 -10.53 -2.85
C PHE A 219 10.12 -11.37 -3.32
N SER A 220 11.05 -11.72 -2.43
CA SER A 220 12.27 -12.47 -2.78
C SER A 220 12.22 -13.94 -2.38
N ASP A 221 11.43 -14.27 -1.35
CA ASP A 221 11.36 -15.62 -0.82
C ASP A 221 10.48 -16.51 -1.71
N LYS A 222 11.09 -17.52 -2.35
CA LYS A 222 10.43 -18.41 -3.30
C LYS A 222 9.49 -19.40 -2.62
N ASP A 223 9.66 -19.62 -1.31
CA ASP A 223 8.80 -20.51 -0.53
C ASP A 223 7.50 -19.80 -0.10
N LEU A 224 7.46 -18.46 -0.20
CA LEU A 224 6.30 -17.65 0.11
C LEU A 224 5.47 -17.39 -1.15
N THR A 225 4.24 -17.90 -1.14
CA THR A 225 3.27 -17.68 -2.21
C THR A 225 2.33 -16.54 -1.88
N GLU A 226 1.85 -15.86 -2.93
CA GLU A 226 0.81 -14.84 -2.80
C GLU A 226 -0.46 -15.45 -2.18
N MET A 227 -1.02 -14.78 -1.17
CA MET A 227 -2.27 -15.19 -0.55
C MET A 227 -3.44 -14.51 -1.25
N PRO A 228 -4.37 -15.23 -1.91
CA PRO A 228 -5.57 -14.60 -2.48
C PRO A 228 -6.42 -13.95 -1.39
N LEU A 229 -6.77 -12.68 -1.58
CA LEU A 229 -7.62 -11.91 -0.67
C LEU A 229 -8.98 -11.66 -1.31
N SER A 230 -10.02 -11.77 -0.50
CA SER A 230 -11.40 -11.44 -0.87
C SER A 230 -12.16 -11.03 0.39
N ARG A 231 -13.30 -10.38 0.24
CA ARG A 231 -14.18 -10.01 1.37
C ARG A 231 -14.53 -11.20 2.27
N LYS A 232 -14.61 -12.42 1.72
CA LYS A 232 -14.81 -13.65 2.50
C LYS A 232 -13.60 -13.97 3.38
N VAL A 233 -12.39 -13.87 2.82
CA VAL A 233 -11.14 -14.13 3.55
C VAL A 233 -10.93 -13.11 4.67
N VAL A 234 -11.22 -11.84 4.42
CA VAL A 234 -10.99 -10.76 5.40
C VAL A 234 -12.19 -10.47 6.32
N GLN A 235 -13.25 -11.28 6.28
CA GLN A 235 -14.52 -10.95 6.93
C GLN A 235 -14.35 -10.63 8.43
N ASN A 236 -13.62 -11.49 9.15
CA ASN A 236 -13.52 -11.46 10.62
C ASN A 236 -12.10 -11.15 11.13
N ILE A 237 -11.14 -10.81 10.26
CA ILE A 237 -9.74 -10.64 10.68
C ILE A 237 -9.54 -9.46 11.64
N HIS A 238 -10.40 -8.45 11.58
CA HIS A 238 -10.42 -7.28 12.47
C HIS A 238 -10.68 -7.64 13.93
N LEU A 239 -11.27 -8.82 14.21
CA LEU A 239 -11.49 -9.32 15.57
C LEU A 239 -10.21 -9.91 16.18
N SER A 240 -9.15 -10.08 15.38
CA SER A 240 -7.87 -10.66 15.79
C SER A 240 -6.76 -9.62 15.77
N GLY A 241 -5.89 -9.67 16.78
CA GLY A 241 -4.66 -8.88 16.80
C GLY A 241 -3.64 -9.35 15.76
N GLY A 242 -2.61 -8.53 15.53
CA GLY A 242 -1.55 -8.82 14.57
C GLY A 242 -1.91 -8.45 13.12
N SER A 243 -1.35 -9.19 12.17
CA SER A 243 -1.61 -9.05 10.73
C SER A 243 -1.83 -10.42 10.11
N LEU A 244 -2.90 -10.57 9.32
CA LEU A 244 -3.19 -11.77 8.52
C LEU A 244 -2.00 -12.17 7.63
N LEU A 245 -1.27 -11.17 7.10
CA LEU A 245 -0.14 -11.37 6.20
C LEU A 245 1.18 -11.56 6.95
N GLY A 246 1.21 -11.39 8.27
CA GLY A 246 2.43 -11.27 9.05
C GLY A 246 3.21 -9.98 8.74
N VAL A 247 4.30 -9.76 9.46
CA VAL A 247 5.20 -8.62 9.25
C VAL A 247 6.65 -9.08 9.28
N SER A 248 7.53 -8.34 8.63
CA SER A 248 8.98 -8.50 8.77
C SER A 248 9.69 -7.14 8.74
N ARG A 249 10.93 -7.14 9.21
CA ARG A 249 11.86 -6.01 9.11
C ARG A 249 12.93 -6.32 8.08
N GLY A 250 13.39 -5.29 7.38
CA GLY A 250 14.30 -5.45 6.25
C GLY A 250 13.60 -6.08 5.05
N GLY A 251 14.39 -6.42 4.04
CA GLY A 251 13.87 -6.97 2.80
C GLY A 251 14.92 -6.96 1.69
N PRO A 252 14.57 -7.50 0.52
CA PRO A 252 15.39 -7.40 -0.68
C PRO A 252 15.57 -5.95 -1.13
N SER A 253 16.47 -5.76 -2.09
CA SER A 253 16.70 -4.45 -2.72
C SER A 253 15.47 -3.97 -3.49
N VAL A 254 15.38 -2.65 -3.71
CA VAL A 254 14.27 -2.06 -4.48
C VAL A 254 14.17 -2.67 -5.88
N SER A 255 15.30 -2.92 -6.55
CA SER A 255 15.30 -3.54 -7.88
C SER A 255 14.67 -4.94 -7.85
N GLU A 256 15.04 -5.79 -6.88
CA GLU A 256 14.47 -7.14 -6.76
C GLU A 256 12.96 -7.11 -6.45
N ILE A 257 12.50 -6.14 -5.66
CA ILE A 257 11.06 -5.95 -5.40
C ILE A 257 10.32 -5.59 -6.69
N VAL A 258 10.85 -4.64 -7.46
CA VAL A 258 10.25 -4.20 -8.73
C VAL A 258 10.24 -5.34 -9.75
N ASP A 259 11.36 -6.06 -9.90
CA ASP A 259 11.46 -7.21 -10.81
C ASP A 259 10.42 -8.29 -10.43
N SER A 260 10.24 -8.55 -9.13
CA SER A 260 9.25 -9.49 -8.60
C SER A 260 7.80 -9.01 -8.85
N MET A 261 7.53 -7.70 -8.68
CA MET A 261 6.22 -7.13 -9.00
C MET A 261 5.90 -7.26 -10.49
N GLU A 262 6.86 -6.99 -11.37
CA GLU A 262 6.70 -7.15 -12.82
C GLU A 262 6.47 -8.61 -13.22
N GLU A 263 7.27 -9.55 -12.70
CA GLU A 263 7.13 -10.99 -12.97
C GLU A 263 5.75 -11.51 -12.52
N ARG A 264 5.26 -11.01 -11.37
CA ARG A 264 3.95 -11.37 -10.82
C ARG A 264 2.80 -10.59 -11.45
N GLY A 265 3.07 -9.61 -12.31
CA GLY A 265 2.06 -8.76 -12.94
C GLY A 265 1.29 -7.86 -11.96
N ILE A 266 1.92 -7.47 -10.84
CA ILE A 266 1.35 -6.56 -9.84
C ILE A 266 1.45 -5.13 -10.37
N ASN A 267 0.32 -4.41 -10.40
CA ASN A 267 0.25 -3.04 -10.90
C ASN A 267 -0.40 -2.06 -9.90
N MET A 268 -0.75 -2.55 -8.72
CA MET A 268 -1.21 -1.76 -7.56
C MET A 268 -0.69 -2.35 -6.26
#